data_AF-A0A3C0ABX9-F1
#
_entry.id   AF-A0A3C0ABX9-F1
#
_cell.length_a   1.000
_cell.length_b   1.000
_cell.length_c   1.000
_cell.angle_alpha   90.00
_cell.angle_beta   90.00
_cell.angle_gamma   90.00
#
_symmetry.space_group_name_H-M   'P 1'
#
loop_
_entity.id
_entity.type
_entity.pdbx_description
1 polymer ?
#
loop_
_entity_poly.entity_id
_entity_poly.type
_entity_poly.pdbx_seq_one_letter_code
_entity_poly.pdbx_strand_id
1 'polypeptide(L)'
;WPAGNPETGYLNCDGSPTKSVILQLRRDGKQEAFWQWAFGRRPGEELYAISEDPECMQNLATLPAYQDQKESLKKQLQDELTAQKDPRVLGNGSVFEKYQYSDPRTRGFYERYMQGEKVKAGWVNETDFESRPLD
;
A
#
# COMPACT_ATOMS: atom_id res chain seq x y z
N TRP A 1 -4.70 -1.96 -2.67
CA TRP A 1 -4.48 -0.91 -1.66
C TRP A 1 -3.16 -1.14 -0.95
N PRO A 2 -2.30 -0.12 -0.73
CA PRO A 2 -0.95 -0.34 -0.19
C PRO A 2 -0.96 -0.91 1.24
N ALA A 3 -1.95 -0.55 2.04
CA ALA A 3 -2.12 -1.04 3.41
C ALA A 3 -3.07 -2.25 3.54
N GLY A 4 -3.40 -2.94 2.44
CA GLY A 4 -4.45 -3.95 2.41
C GLY A 4 -5.83 -3.35 2.14
N ASN A 5 -6.79 -4.21 1.81
CA ASN A 5 -8.12 -3.78 1.37
C ASN A 5 -8.88 -3.05 2.51
N PRO A 6 -9.49 -1.88 2.24
CA PRO A 6 -10.24 -1.10 3.24
C PRO A 6 -11.39 -1.87 3.89
N GLU A 7 -12.07 -2.71 3.10
CA GLU A 7 -13.20 -3.53 3.52
C GLU A 7 -12.79 -4.60 4.54
N THR A 8 -11.51 -4.96 4.57
CA THR A 8 -10.93 -5.87 5.57
C THR A 8 -10.14 -5.13 6.65
N GLY A 9 -10.22 -3.80 6.72
CA GLY A 9 -9.63 -3.02 7.79
C GLY A 9 -8.13 -2.74 7.64
N TYR A 10 -7.62 -2.65 6.41
CA TYR A 10 -6.23 -2.27 6.13
C TYR A 10 -5.22 -3.17 6.88
N LEU A 11 -5.32 -4.49 6.67
CA LEU A 11 -4.64 -5.50 7.48
C LEU A 11 -3.10 -5.49 7.43
N ASN A 12 -2.48 -4.70 6.55
CA ASN A 12 -1.03 -4.47 6.57
C ASN A 12 -0.64 -3.31 7.52
N CYS A 13 -1.59 -2.76 8.28
CA CYS A 13 -1.37 -1.75 9.30
C CYS A 13 -2.13 -2.14 10.58
N ASP A 14 -1.37 -2.38 11.65
CA ASP A 14 -1.92 -2.75 12.95
C ASP A 14 -2.84 -1.65 13.52
N GLY A 15 -3.79 -2.08 14.35
CA GLY A 15 -4.68 -1.21 15.10
C GLY A 15 -3.88 -0.29 16.01
N SER A 16 -4.18 1.00 15.96
CA SER A 16 -3.58 2.01 16.84
C SER A 16 -4.51 3.21 17.01
N PRO A 17 -4.37 3.99 18.10
CA PRO A 17 -5.14 5.22 18.26
C PRO A 17 -5.01 6.17 17.06
N THR A 18 -3.81 6.27 16.47
CA THR A 18 -3.55 7.10 15.29
C THR A 18 -4.32 6.59 14.06
N LYS A 19 -4.30 5.29 13.78
CA LYS A 19 -5.10 4.70 12.70
C LYS A 19 -6.58 5.03 12.87
N SER A 20 -7.12 4.80 14.07
CA SER A 20 -8.53 5.08 14.36
C SER A 20 -8.89 6.56 14.14
N VAL A 21 -8.04 7.50 14.56
CA VAL A 21 -8.25 8.93 14.32
C VAL A 21 -8.19 9.26 12.83
N ILE A 22 -7.20 8.74 12.07
CA ILE A 22 -7.08 8.99 10.63
C ILE A 22 -8.30 8.48 9.87
N LEU A 23 -8.77 7.25 10.16
CA LEU A 23 -9.95 6.69 9.53
C LEU A 23 -11.21 7.50 9.85
N GLN A 24 -11.37 7.92 11.11
CA GLN A 24 -12.51 8.74 11.51
C GLN A 24 -12.49 10.12 10.85
N LEU A 25 -11.34 10.78 10.79
CA LEU A 25 -11.18 12.08 10.13
C LEU A 25 -11.62 12.00 8.67
N ARG A 26 -11.19 10.96 7.93
CA ARG A 26 -11.65 10.74 6.57
C ARG A 26 -13.17 10.56 6.48
N ARG A 27 -13.76 9.72 7.34
CA ARG A 27 -15.21 9.48 7.35
C ARG A 27 -16.00 10.76 7.64
N ASP A 28 -15.44 11.66 8.42
CA ASP A 28 -15.99 12.99 8.72
C ASP A 28 -15.76 14.01 7.58
N GLY A 29 -15.06 13.63 6.50
CA GLY A 29 -14.68 14.55 5.42
C GLY A 29 -13.63 15.58 5.83
N LYS A 30 -12.83 15.28 6.86
CA LYS A 30 -11.81 16.18 7.43
C LYS A 30 -10.41 15.61 7.23
N GLN A 31 -9.45 16.47 6.92
CA GLN A 31 -8.02 16.11 6.89
C GLN A 31 -7.72 14.82 6.11
N GLU A 32 -8.41 14.62 4.98
CA GLU A 32 -8.31 13.40 4.15
C GLU A 32 -6.88 13.12 3.69
N ALA A 33 -6.03 14.14 3.61
CA ALA A 33 -4.61 14.02 3.32
C ALA A 33 -3.91 12.97 4.21
N PHE A 34 -4.21 12.90 5.51
CA PHE A 34 -3.60 11.89 6.40
C PHE A 34 -3.97 10.47 5.99
N TRP A 35 -5.23 10.25 5.59
CA TRP A 35 -5.63 8.95 5.07
C TRP A 35 -4.99 8.67 3.73
N GLN A 36 -4.93 9.67 2.84
CA GLN A 36 -4.31 9.51 1.52
C GLN A 36 -2.83 9.12 1.63
N TRP A 37 -2.09 9.71 2.58
CA TRP A 37 -0.68 9.37 2.82
C TRP A 37 -0.50 7.99 3.47
N ALA A 38 -1.35 7.63 4.44
CA ALA A 38 -1.21 6.39 5.20
C ALA A 38 -1.79 5.15 4.50
N PHE A 39 -2.94 5.30 3.83
CA PHE A 39 -3.78 4.19 3.35
C PHE A 39 -4.21 4.33 1.89
N GLY A 40 -4.22 5.56 1.35
CA GLY A 40 -4.65 5.88 -0.01
C GLY A 40 -3.84 5.18 -1.10
N ARG A 41 -4.42 5.02 -2.29
CA ARG A 41 -3.67 4.48 -3.44
C ARG A 41 -2.58 5.46 -3.87
N ARG A 42 -1.45 4.90 -4.29
CA ARG A 42 -0.30 5.64 -4.80
C ARG A 42 -0.26 5.57 -6.32
N PRO A 43 0.32 6.57 -7.00
CA PRO A 43 0.65 6.44 -8.41
C PRO A 43 1.66 5.31 -8.64
N GLY A 44 1.81 4.88 -9.90
CA GLY A 44 2.75 3.81 -10.24
C GLY A 44 4.22 4.17 -10.05
N GLU A 45 4.55 5.46 -10.00
CA GLU A 45 5.90 5.98 -9.81
C GLU A 45 5.86 7.16 -8.82
N GLU A 46 6.84 7.19 -7.92
CA GLU A 46 7.08 8.31 -6.99
C GLU A 46 8.56 8.71 -7.06
N LEU A 47 8.84 10.01 -7.05
CA LEU A 47 10.19 10.57 -7.06
C LEU A 47 10.27 11.66 -6.00
N TYR A 48 11.29 11.62 -5.15
CA TYR A 48 11.46 12.55 -4.04
C TYR A 48 12.86 13.12 -4.01
N ALA A 49 12.97 14.41 -3.67
CA ALA A 49 14.24 15.07 -3.41
C ALA A 49 14.56 15.02 -1.91
N ILE A 50 15.18 13.94 -1.45
CA ILE A 50 15.42 13.66 -0.02
C ILE A 50 16.16 14.78 0.72
N SER A 51 17.04 15.53 0.04
CA SER A 51 17.76 16.65 0.66
C SER A 51 16.85 17.83 1.03
N GLU A 52 15.71 17.98 0.35
CA GLU A 52 14.76 19.09 0.52
C GLU A 52 13.46 18.63 1.18
N ASP A 53 13.10 17.36 0.99
CA ASP A 53 11.91 16.69 1.52
C ASP A 53 12.32 15.30 2.08
N PRO A 54 12.96 15.26 3.26
CA PRO A 54 13.41 14.00 3.89
C PRO A 54 12.27 13.01 4.18
N GLU A 55 11.06 13.53 4.35
CA GLU A 55 9.84 12.81 4.72
C GLU A 55 9.08 12.28 3.50
N CYS A 56 9.54 12.60 2.28
CA CYS A 56 8.95 12.15 1.01
C CYS A 56 7.47 12.53 0.88
N MET A 57 7.11 13.75 1.26
CA MET A 57 5.73 14.25 1.22
C MET A 57 5.35 14.84 -0.14
N GLN A 58 6.31 15.27 -0.96
CA GLN A 58 6.11 15.93 -2.25
C GLN A 58 6.61 15.06 -3.40
N ASN A 59 5.69 14.34 -4.04
CA ASN A 59 6.02 13.52 -5.20
C ASN A 59 6.30 14.39 -6.45
N LEU A 60 7.52 14.30 -6.98
CA LEU A 60 8.03 15.02 -8.15
C LEU A 60 7.84 14.25 -9.46
N ALA A 61 7.35 13.01 -9.44
CA ALA A 61 7.38 12.08 -10.58
C ALA A 61 6.61 12.56 -11.82
N THR A 62 5.64 13.46 -11.65
CA THR A 62 4.82 14.02 -12.74
C THR A 62 5.31 15.39 -13.21
N LEU A 63 6.28 16.00 -12.52
CA LEU A 63 6.76 17.32 -12.83
C LEU A 63 7.69 17.26 -14.07
N PRO A 64 7.47 18.09 -15.11
CA PRO A 64 8.29 18.08 -16.33
C PRO A 64 9.78 18.28 -16.07
N ALA A 65 10.14 19.10 -15.09
CA ALA A 65 11.53 19.43 -14.75
C ALA A 65 12.36 18.24 -14.25
N TYR A 66 11.71 17.13 -13.85
CA TYR A 66 12.37 15.98 -13.23
C TYR A 66 12.28 14.70 -14.08
N GLN A 67 11.75 14.76 -15.31
CA GLN A 67 11.55 13.55 -16.12
C GLN A 67 12.86 12.88 -16.52
N ASP A 68 13.90 13.65 -16.88
CA ASP A 68 15.19 13.09 -17.26
C ASP A 68 15.84 12.34 -16.09
N GLN A 69 15.80 12.91 -14.88
CA GLN A 69 16.31 12.26 -13.67
C GLN A 69 15.49 11.01 -13.33
N LYS A 70 14.15 11.09 -13.43
CA LYS A 70 13.27 9.94 -13.19
C LYS A 70 13.58 8.77 -14.12
N GLU A 71 13.70 9.03 -15.43
CA GLU A 71 14.00 7.98 -16.41
C GLU A 71 15.42 7.42 -16.22
N SER A 72 16.39 8.26 -15.86
CA SER A 72 17.74 7.78 -15.55
C SER A 72 17.76 6.83 -14.34
N LEU A 73 17.07 7.19 -13.25
CA LEU A 73 16.97 6.34 -12.04
C LEU A 73 16.18 5.07 -12.32
N LYS A 74 15.10 5.17 -13.09
CA LYS A 74 14.31 4.00 -13.52
C LYS A 74 15.14 3.03 -14.35
N LYS A 75 15.96 3.53 -15.27
CA LYS A 75 16.89 2.70 -16.04
C LYS A 75 17.88 2.00 -15.11
N GLN A 76 18.49 2.73 -14.18
CA GLN A 76 19.42 2.15 -13.22
C GLN A 76 18.76 1.03 -12.40
N LEU A 77 17.55 1.27 -11.86
CA LEU A 77 16.77 0.29 -11.13
C LEU A 77 16.54 -0.98 -11.95
N GLN A 78 16.14 -0.84 -13.21
CA GLN A 78 15.91 -1.98 -14.11
C GLN A 78 17.19 -2.75 -14.44
N ASP A 79 18.29 -2.05 -14.71
CA ASP A 79 19.59 -2.65 -14.99
C ASP A 79 20.07 -3.48 -13.78
N GLU A 80 19.98 -2.92 -12.57
CA GLU A 80 20.41 -3.59 -11.33
C GLU A 80 19.53 -4.81 -11.00
N LEU A 81 18.21 -4.67 -11.07
CA LEU A 81 17.28 -5.79 -10.83
C LEU A 81 17.48 -6.91 -11.86
N THR A 82 17.75 -6.56 -13.13
CA THR A 82 18.07 -7.55 -14.18
C THR A 82 19.37 -8.26 -13.89
N ALA A 83 20.42 -7.53 -13.48
CA ALA A 83 21.72 -8.11 -13.11
C ALA A 83 21.60 -9.08 -11.91
N GLN A 84 20.74 -8.75 -10.95
CA GLN A 84 20.43 -9.60 -9.79
C GLN A 84 19.46 -10.75 -10.11
N LYS A 85 18.96 -10.82 -11.35
CA LYS A 85 17.99 -11.81 -11.83
C LYS A 85 16.67 -11.79 -11.03
N ASP A 86 16.19 -10.60 -10.69
CA ASP A 86 14.92 -10.43 -9.98
C ASP A 86 13.76 -11.05 -10.80
N PRO A 87 13.02 -12.04 -10.26
CA PRO A 87 11.94 -12.69 -11.02
C PRO A 87 10.84 -11.73 -11.47
N ARG A 88 10.59 -10.64 -10.74
CA ARG A 88 9.55 -9.64 -11.08
C ARG A 88 9.88 -8.94 -12.38
N VAL A 89 11.14 -8.50 -12.55
CA VAL A 89 11.59 -7.81 -13.78
C VAL A 89 11.73 -8.77 -14.95
N LEU A 90 12.04 -10.05 -14.69
CA LEU A 90 12.19 -11.08 -15.72
C LEU A 90 10.86 -11.74 -16.15
N GLY A 91 9.71 -11.19 -15.78
CA GLY A 91 8.39 -11.72 -16.17
C GLY A 91 7.94 -12.98 -15.40
N ASN A 92 8.68 -13.38 -14.36
CA ASN A 92 8.35 -14.51 -13.48
C ASN A 92 7.91 -14.06 -12.08
N GLY A 93 7.32 -12.86 -11.96
CA GLY A 93 6.85 -12.31 -10.68
C GLY A 93 5.78 -13.16 -10.00
N SER A 94 5.01 -13.95 -10.77
CA SER A 94 3.96 -14.85 -10.25
C SER A 94 4.46 -15.88 -9.24
N VAL A 95 5.77 -16.14 -9.17
CA VAL A 95 6.36 -17.03 -8.17
C VAL A 95 6.06 -16.55 -6.75
N PHE A 96 6.05 -15.23 -6.52
CA PHE A 96 5.81 -14.65 -5.19
C PHE A 96 4.35 -14.82 -4.74
N GLU A 97 3.41 -14.77 -5.69
CA GLU A 97 1.97 -14.95 -5.43
C GLU A 97 1.59 -16.41 -5.17
N LYS A 98 2.43 -17.37 -5.59
CA LYS A 98 2.18 -18.81 -5.40
C LYS A 98 2.59 -19.31 -4.02
N TYR A 99 3.37 -18.54 -3.27
CA TYR A 99 3.75 -18.95 -1.93
C TYR A 99 2.52 -18.92 -1.02
N GLN A 100 2.25 -20.07 -0.42
CA GLN A 100 1.14 -20.19 0.51
C GLN A 100 1.41 -19.34 1.75
N TYR A 101 0.45 -18.49 2.11
CA TYR A 101 0.53 -17.74 3.37
C TYR A 101 0.68 -18.70 4.56
N SER A 102 1.67 -18.40 5.41
CA SER A 102 2.19 -19.32 6.42
C SER A 102 1.18 -19.62 7.52
N ASP A 103 0.37 -18.65 7.93
CA ASP A 103 -0.66 -18.86 8.95
C ASP A 103 -1.96 -19.40 8.32
N PRO A 104 -2.33 -20.67 8.55
CA PRO A 104 -3.55 -21.24 8.00
C PRO A 104 -4.82 -20.58 8.55
N ARG A 105 -4.77 -19.93 9.72
CA ARG A 105 -5.95 -19.34 10.37
C ARG A 105 -6.49 -18.14 9.60
N THR A 106 -5.59 -17.35 9.02
CA THR A 106 -5.89 -16.10 8.32
C THR A 106 -5.61 -16.18 6.81
N ARG A 107 -5.21 -17.35 6.29
CA ARG A 107 -5.10 -17.58 4.85
C ARG A 107 -6.43 -17.34 4.14
N GLY A 108 -6.37 -16.67 2.98
CA GLY A 108 -7.56 -16.30 2.20
C GLY A 108 -8.48 -15.36 2.95
N PHE A 109 -7.93 -14.48 3.81
CA PHE A 109 -8.70 -13.61 4.69
C PHE A 109 -9.76 -12.83 3.91
N TYR A 110 -9.35 -12.17 2.82
CA TYR A 110 -10.23 -11.32 2.04
C TYR A 110 -11.40 -12.12 1.46
N GLU A 111 -11.12 -13.22 0.77
CA GLU A 111 -12.16 -14.03 0.13
C GLU A 111 -13.14 -14.61 1.15
N ARG A 112 -12.63 -15.13 2.27
CA ARG A 112 -13.43 -15.70 3.35
C ARG A 112 -14.29 -14.64 4.05
N TYR A 113 -13.70 -13.48 4.35
CA TYR A 113 -14.40 -12.36 4.95
C TYR A 113 -15.52 -11.84 4.04
N MET A 114 -15.24 -11.67 2.74
CA MET A 114 -16.24 -11.23 1.76
C MET A 114 -17.36 -12.26 1.55
N GLN A 115 -17.11 -13.54 1.84
CA GLN A 115 -18.13 -14.60 1.87
C GLN A 115 -18.95 -14.63 3.17
N GLY A 116 -18.68 -13.73 4.12
CA GLY A 116 -19.39 -13.62 5.40
C GLY A 116 -18.80 -14.46 6.52
N GLU A 117 -17.62 -15.09 6.32
CA GLU A 117 -16.94 -15.80 7.39
C GLU A 117 -16.39 -14.81 8.44
N LYS A 118 -16.59 -15.12 9.72
CA LYS A 118 -16.02 -14.35 10.84
C LYS A 118 -14.56 -14.73 11.07
N VAL A 119 -13.68 -14.27 10.19
CA VAL A 119 -12.23 -14.48 10.31
C VAL A 119 -11.67 -13.56 11.40
N LYS A 120 -10.91 -14.12 12.35
CA LYS A 120 -10.37 -13.36 13.50
C LYS A 120 -9.19 -12.47 13.09
N ALA A 121 -9.38 -11.15 13.13
CA ALA A 121 -8.34 -10.14 12.92
C ALA A 121 -7.91 -9.47 14.24
N GLY A 122 -7.25 -10.22 15.13
CA GLY A 122 -6.97 -9.80 16.50
C GLY A 122 -5.93 -8.68 16.68
N TRP A 123 -5.42 -8.12 15.58
CA TRP A 123 -4.41 -7.06 15.57
C TRP A 123 -4.95 -5.72 15.05
N VAL A 124 -6.24 -5.65 14.70
CA VAL A 124 -6.94 -4.44 14.25
C VAL A 124 -8.24 -4.26 15.01
N ASN A 125 -8.82 -3.05 14.96
CA ASN A 125 -10.10 -2.77 15.58
C ASN A 125 -11.25 -3.10 14.62
N GLU A 126 -12.43 -3.47 15.15
CA GLU A 126 -13.64 -3.66 14.32
C GLU A 126 -14.00 -2.40 13.53
N THR A 127 -13.72 -1.21 14.10
CA THR A 127 -13.93 0.09 13.47
C THR A 127 -12.99 0.39 12.32
N ASP A 128 -11.95 -0.41 12.10
CA ASP A 128 -11.01 -0.20 11.00
C ASP A 128 -11.60 -0.64 9.65
N PHE A 129 -12.58 -1.54 9.67
CA PHE A 129 -13.23 -2.11 8.49
C PHE A 129 -14.18 -1.09 7.86
N GLU A 130 -14.00 -0.81 6.57
CA GLU A 130 -14.93 0.05 5.83
C GLU A 130 -16.20 -0.71 5.45
N SER A 131 -17.36 -0.08 5.62
CA SER A 131 -18.66 -0.70 5.34
C SER A 131 -18.99 -0.84 3.85
N ARG A 132 -18.21 -0.18 2.98
CA ARG A 132 -18.34 -0.22 1.54
C ARG A 132 -16.98 -0.07 0.87
N PRO A 133 -16.82 -0.55 -0.37
CA PRO A 133 -15.63 -0.27 -1.14
C PRO A 133 -15.37 1.23 -1.27
N LEU A 134 -14.08 1.56 -1.26
CA LEU A 134 -13.63 2.92 -1.48
C LEU A 134 -13.20 3.08 -2.93
N ASP A 135 -13.49 4.25 -3.48
CA ASP A 135 -13.15 4.57 -4.86
C ASP A 135 -11.68 4.86 -5.08
#